data_AF-A0A0D0AJZ7-F1
#
_entry.id   AF-A0A0D0AJZ7-F1
#
_cell.length_a   1.000
_cell.length_b   1.000
_cell.length_c   1.000
_cell.angle_alpha   90.00
_cell.angle_beta   90.00
_cell.angle_gamma   90.00
#
_symmetry.space_group_name_H-M   'P 1'
#
loop_
_entity.id
_entity.type
_entity.pdbx_description
1 polymer ?
#
loop_
_entity_poly.entity_id
_entity_poly.type
_entity_poly.pdbx_seq_one_letter_code
_entity_poly.pdbx_strand_id
1 'polypeptide(L)'
;MSEGEAGQSEGNRTLSWIWKTQGVSAAGEVLADALRIEWCKARACANRWTEEVQLLLEEMRRVRAFLSWHAAWWDEQAGRRTGLPDAETEGIKGYAKRQASLRRNLQIAFDDMWVMIETSATAGAQM
;
A
#
# COMPACT_ATOMS: atom_id res chain seq x y z
N MET A 1 -51.34 -5.87 14.70
CA MET A 1 -50.82 -6.90 13.78
C MET A 1 -51.60 -6.75 12.50
N SER A 2 -51.04 -6.09 11.50
CA SER A 2 -51.60 -6.05 10.15
C SER A 2 -50.55 -6.67 9.25
N GLU A 3 -50.87 -7.85 8.72
CA GLU A 3 -50.07 -8.54 7.72
C GLU A 3 -50.09 -7.69 6.44
N GLY A 4 -48.91 -7.49 5.85
CA GLY A 4 -48.76 -6.70 4.63
C GLY A 4 -49.25 -7.47 3.42
N GLU A 5 -50.22 -6.90 2.70
CA GLU A 5 -50.68 -7.43 1.42
C GLU A 5 -49.57 -7.37 0.35
N ALA A 6 -49.54 -8.41 -0.48
CA ALA A 6 -48.64 -8.58 -1.61
C ALA A 6 -48.94 -7.53 -2.70
N GLY A 7 -48.32 -6.35 -2.58
CA GLY A 7 -48.46 -5.27 -3.57
C GLY A 7 -47.71 -3.96 -3.26
N GLN A 8 -47.03 -3.85 -2.13
CA GLN A 8 -46.26 -2.65 -1.81
C GLN A 8 -44.88 -2.71 -2.46
N SER A 9 -44.57 -1.74 -3.32
CA SER A 9 -43.23 -1.50 -3.82
C SER A 9 -42.24 -1.36 -2.65
N GLU A 10 -41.01 -1.85 -2.80
CA GLU A 10 -40.02 -1.87 -1.71
C GLU A 10 -39.77 -0.49 -1.08
N GLY A 11 -40.09 0.59 -1.80
CA GLY A 11 -39.99 1.97 -1.33
C GLY A 11 -40.99 2.40 -0.26
N ASN A 12 -42.04 1.62 0.03
CA ASN A 12 -43.06 1.98 1.03
C ASN A 12 -43.03 1.10 2.29
N ARG A 13 -41.95 0.34 2.52
CA ARG A 13 -41.78 -0.41 3.77
C ARG A 13 -41.65 0.56 4.93
N THR A 14 -42.54 0.41 5.91
CA THR A 14 -42.42 1.13 7.19
C THR A 14 -41.15 0.64 7.89
N LEU A 15 -40.15 1.52 8.02
CA LEU A 15 -38.90 1.20 8.73
C LEU A 15 -39.21 0.67 10.13
N SER A 16 -38.56 -0.44 10.50
CA SER A 16 -38.69 -1.03 11.84
C SER A 16 -38.37 0.01 12.91
N TRP A 17 -39.03 -0.07 14.06
CA TRP A 17 -38.87 0.88 15.18
C TRP A 17 -37.42 0.98 15.67
N ILE A 18 -36.61 -0.07 15.50
CA ILE A 18 -35.19 -0.10 15.83
C ILE A 18 -34.39 0.91 14.97
N TRP A 19 -34.85 1.17 13.74
CA TRP A 19 -34.27 2.15 12.82
C TRP A 19 -34.95 3.53 12.90
N LYS A 20 -35.95 3.70 13.77
CA LYS A 20 -36.56 5.00 14.05
C LYS A 20 -35.77 5.67 15.17
N THR A 21 -34.83 6.54 14.83
CA THR A 21 -34.14 7.39 15.82
C THR A 21 -35.10 8.45 16.36
N GLN A 22 -35.13 8.62 17.68
CA GLN A 22 -35.88 9.70 18.33
C GLN A 22 -35.29 11.04 17.87
N GLY A 23 -36.14 12.00 17.50
CA GLY A 23 -35.72 13.26 16.89
C GLY A 23 -34.63 14.00 17.68
N VAL A 24 -33.74 14.64 16.92
CA VAL A 24 -32.47 15.32 17.33
C VAL A 24 -32.56 16.21 18.57
N SER A 25 -33.76 16.67 18.95
CA SER A 25 -33.98 17.62 20.05
C SER A 25 -33.74 17.05 21.46
N ALA A 26 -33.90 15.73 21.68
CA ALA A 26 -33.74 15.10 23.01
C ALA A 26 -32.42 14.32 23.20
N ALA A 27 -31.61 14.19 22.14
CA ALA A 27 -30.43 13.31 22.10
C ALA A 27 -29.11 14.07 21.87
N GLY A 28 -29.09 15.39 22.10
CA GLY A 28 -27.97 16.27 21.72
C GLY A 28 -26.60 15.83 22.25
N GLU A 29 -26.54 15.35 23.50
CA GLU A 29 -25.29 14.88 24.11
C GLU A 29 -24.83 13.53 23.54
N VAL A 30 -25.76 12.56 23.38
CA VAL A 30 -25.48 11.26 22.75
C VAL A 30 -25.06 11.42 21.28
N LEU A 31 -25.70 12.34 20.55
CA LEU A 31 -25.33 12.67 19.18
C LEU A 31 -23.96 13.37 19.12
N ALA A 32 -23.69 14.31 20.03
CA ALA A 32 -22.38 14.96 20.12
C ALA A 32 -21.26 13.95 20.42
N ASP A 33 -21.51 12.98 21.32
CA ASP A 33 -20.56 11.93 21.63
C ASP A 33 -20.36 10.95 20.48
N ALA A 34 -21.43 10.56 19.78
CA ALA A 34 -21.32 9.77 18.56
C ALA A 34 -20.49 10.49 17.49
N LEU A 35 -20.72 11.79 17.27
CA LEU A 35 -19.94 12.59 16.33
C LEU A 35 -18.47 12.72 16.74
N ARG A 36 -18.17 12.88 18.03
CA ARG A 36 -16.79 12.90 18.54
C ARG A 36 -16.09 11.56 18.29
N ILE A 37 -16.78 10.45 18.53
CA ILE A 37 -16.27 9.10 18.27
C ILE A 37 -15.96 8.92 16.78
N GLU A 38 -16.89 9.27 15.90
CA GLU A 38 -16.69 9.16 14.46
C GLU A 38 -15.57 10.08 13.96
N TRP A 39 -15.46 11.29 14.51
CA TRP A 39 -14.33 12.18 14.22
C TRP A 39 -12.99 11.59 14.67
N CYS A 40 -12.92 11.02 15.88
CA CYS A 40 -11.71 10.36 16.38
C CYS A 40 -11.31 9.16 15.51
N LYS A 41 -12.28 8.35 15.06
CA LYS A 41 -12.03 7.24 14.13
C LYS A 41 -11.51 7.74 12.78
N ALA A 42 -12.17 8.75 12.20
CA ALA A 42 -11.76 9.33 10.92
C ALA A 42 -10.35 9.93 11.02
N ARG A 43 -10.04 10.64 12.11
CA ARG A 43 -8.71 11.19 12.37
C ARG A 43 -7.65 10.11 12.55
N ALA A 44 -7.96 9.05 13.29
CA ALA A 44 -7.05 7.91 13.45
C ALA A 44 -6.75 7.21 12.12
N CYS A 45 -7.77 7.05 11.27
CA CYS A 45 -7.63 6.51 9.92
C CYS A 45 -6.74 7.42 9.05
N ALA A 46 -6.97 8.74 9.08
CA ALA A 46 -6.15 9.70 8.36
C ALA A 46 -4.68 9.64 8.80
N ASN A 47 -4.41 9.65 10.10
CA ASN A 47 -3.04 9.55 10.64
C ASN A 47 -2.34 8.25 10.20
N ARG A 48 -3.05 7.12 10.27
CA ARG A 48 -2.53 5.82 9.84
C ARG A 48 -2.23 5.81 8.34
N TRP A 49 -3.12 6.38 7.53
CA TRP A 49 -2.88 6.50 6.09
C TRP A 49 -1.60 7.29 5.78
N THR A 50 -1.38 8.39 6.49
CA THR A 50 -0.13 9.17 6.36
C THR A 50 1.11 8.34 6.69
N GLU A 51 1.07 7.54 7.77
CA GLU A 51 2.16 6.63 8.13
C GLU A 51 2.39 5.57 7.04
N GLU A 52 1.32 4.94 6.54
CA GLU A 52 1.40 3.92 5.47
C GLU A 52 2.01 4.48 4.18
N VAL A 53 1.67 5.71 3.79
CA VAL A 53 2.29 6.40 2.65
C VAL A 53 3.80 6.62 2.88
N GLN A 54 4.20 7.08 4.07
CA GLN A 54 5.61 7.28 4.40
C GLN A 54 6.40 5.97 4.39
N LEU A 55 5.83 4.90 4.94
CA LEU A 55 6.44 3.57 4.92
C LEU A 55 6.59 3.04 3.49
N LEU A 56 5.59 3.25 2.64
CA LEU A 56 5.65 2.83 1.24
C LEU A 56 6.77 3.54 0.48
N LEU A 57 6.92 4.85 0.65
CA LEU A 57 8.01 5.62 0.04
C LEU A 57 9.39 5.13 0.50
N GLU A 58 9.54 4.85 1.80
CA GLU A 58 10.78 4.31 2.34
C GLU A 58 11.06 2.89 1.81
N GLU A 59 10.04 2.06 1.63
CA GLU A 59 10.20 0.73 1.05
C GLU A 59 10.62 0.80 -0.43
N MET A 60 10.04 1.73 -1.20
CA MET A 60 10.49 2.00 -2.58
C MET A 60 11.97 2.40 -2.63
N ARG A 61 12.42 3.25 -1.70
CA ARG A 61 13.84 3.60 -1.57
C ARG A 61 14.70 2.38 -1.22
N ARG A 62 14.28 1.56 -0.26
CA ARG A 62 15.00 0.36 0.19
C ARG A 62 15.12 -0.70 -0.90
N VAL A 63 14.06 -0.95 -1.66
CA VAL A 63 14.06 -1.92 -2.75
C VAL A 63 15.10 -1.56 -3.80
N ARG A 64 15.19 -0.29 -4.22
CA ARG A 64 16.22 0.17 -5.17
C ARG A 64 17.63 0.02 -4.61
N ALA A 65 17.84 0.44 -3.36
CA ALA A 65 19.13 0.30 -2.69
C ALA A 65 19.56 -1.17 -2.60
N PHE A 66 18.63 -2.06 -2.27
CA PHE A 66 18.86 -3.50 -2.22
C PHE A 66 19.20 -4.07 -3.60
N LEU A 67 18.47 -3.71 -4.65
CA LEU A 67 18.75 -4.20 -6.01
C LEU A 67 20.14 -3.77 -6.49
N SER A 68 20.53 -2.52 -6.24
CA SER A 68 21.85 -1.99 -6.55
C SER A 68 22.96 -2.76 -5.81
N TRP A 69 22.82 -2.89 -4.49
CA TRP A 69 23.75 -3.66 -3.65
C TRP A 69 23.85 -5.11 -4.10
N HIS A 70 22.73 -5.77 -4.36
CA HIS A 70 22.70 -7.18 -4.72
C HIS A 70 23.24 -7.42 -6.14
N ALA A 71 23.14 -6.45 -7.05
CA ALA A 71 23.81 -6.51 -8.34
C ALA A 71 25.34 -6.48 -8.17
N ALA A 72 25.86 -5.59 -7.33
CA ALA A 72 27.29 -5.53 -7.01
C ALA A 72 27.78 -6.83 -6.34
N TRP A 73 26.99 -7.37 -5.40
CA TRP A 73 27.30 -8.66 -4.77
C TRP A 73 27.44 -9.80 -5.78
N TRP A 74 26.57 -9.85 -6.81
CA TRP A 74 26.70 -10.83 -7.90
C TRP A 74 27.94 -10.61 -8.76
N ASP A 75 28.31 -9.36 -9.03
CA ASP A 75 29.55 -9.06 -9.75
C ASP A 75 30.78 -9.57 -9.00
N GLU A 76 30.80 -9.45 -7.67
CA GLU A 76 31.83 -10.04 -6.82
C GLU A 76 31.82 -11.58 -6.87
N GLN A 77 30.62 -12.20 -6.91
CA GLN A 77 30.52 -13.66 -6.98
C GLN A 77 31.10 -14.25 -8.27
N ALA A 78 31.11 -13.48 -9.36
CA ALA A 78 31.64 -13.92 -10.65
C ALA A 78 33.13 -14.34 -10.55
N GLY A 79 33.91 -13.71 -9.67
CA GLY A 79 35.34 -13.99 -9.49
C GLY A 79 35.68 -14.83 -8.26
N ARG A 80 34.68 -15.24 -7.45
CA ARG A 80 34.93 -15.76 -6.10
C ARG A 80 35.46 -17.20 -6.07
N ARG A 81 35.04 -18.05 -7.02
CA ARG A 81 35.51 -19.44 -7.11
C ARG A 81 36.71 -19.51 -8.06
N THR A 82 37.84 -19.99 -7.53
CA THR A 82 39.09 -20.19 -8.27
C THR A 82 39.47 -21.67 -8.30
N GLY A 83 40.24 -22.09 -9.30
CA GLY A 83 40.74 -23.48 -9.40
C GLY A 83 39.75 -24.48 -10.02
N LEU A 84 38.75 -23.99 -10.77
CA LEU A 84 37.83 -24.81 -11.54
C LEU A 84 38.28 -24.91 -13.01
N PRO A 85 37.85 -25.94 -13.75
CA PRO A 85 37.99 -25.98 -15.21
C PRO A 85 37.45 -24.73 -15.88
N ASP A 86 38.01 -24.37 -17.03
CA ASP A 86 37.67 -23.12 -17.74
C ASP A 86 36.17 -23.03 -18.08
N ALA A 87 35.57 -24.11 -18.59
CA ALA A 87 34.15 -24.15 -18.93
C ALA A 87 33.22 -23.87 -17.73
N GLU A 88 33.57 -24.40 -16.54
CA GLU A 88 32.80 -24.16 -15.30
C GLU A 88 32.99 -22.72 -14.81
N THR A 89 34.21 -22.20 -14.92
CA THR A 89 34.54 -20.82 -14.59
C THR A 89 33.77 -19.83 -15.46
N GLU A 90 33.71 -20.06 -16.77
CA GLU A 90 32.91 -19.26 -17.70
C GLU A 90 31.42 -19.34 -17.39
N GLY A 91 30.89 -20.53 -17.12
CA GLY A 91 29.48 -20.71 -16.76
C GLY A 91 29.08 -19.95 -15.50
N ILE A 92 29.90 -20.03 -14.44
CA ILE A 92 29.66 -19.31 -13.18
C ILE A 92 29.74 -17.80 -13.39
N LYS A 93 30.75 -17.31 -14.12
CA LYS A 93 30.89 -15.88 -14.46
C LYS A 93 29.68 -15.38 -15.25
N GLY A 94 29.30 -16.12 -16.29
CA GLY A 94 28.15 -15.79 -17.13
C GLY A 94 26.84 -15.73 -16.33
N TYR A 95 26.60 -16.72 -15.46
CA TYR A 95 25.42 -16.74 -14.60
C TYR A 95 25.40 -15.57 -13.62
N ALA A 96 26.52 -15.30 -12.94
CA ALA A 96 26.64 -14.19 -12.00
C ALA A 96 26.39 -12.84 -12.69
N LYS A 97 26.98 -12.62 -13.87
CA LYS A 97 26.77 -11.41 -14.67
C LYS A 97 25.32 -11.26 -15.14
N ARG A 98 24.67 -12.36 -15.52
CA ARG A 98 23.23 -12.36 -15.85
C ARG A 98 22.38 -11.96 -14.64
N GLN A 99 22.68 -12.49 -13.45
CA GLN A 99 21.96 -12.15 -12.21
C GLN A 99 22.15 -10.70 -11.79
N ALA A 100 23.35 -10.14 -11.99
CA ALA A 100 23.63 -8.73 -11.76
C ALA A 100 22.86 -7.83 -12.74
N SER A 101 22.87 -8.17 -14.03
CA SER A 101 22.12 -7.45 -15.07
C SER A 101 20.62 -7.44 -14.80
N LEU A 102 20.04 -8.59 -14.43
CA LEU A 102 18.62 -8.69 -14.10
C LEU A 102 18.20 -7.71 -12.99
N ARG A 103 19.01 -7.59 -11.93
CA ARG A 103 18.72 -6.69 -10.81
C ARG A 103 18.85 -5.22 -11.18
N ARG A 104 19.83 -4.88 -12.02
CA ARG A 104 19.95 -3.52 -12.59
C ARG A 104 18.73 -3.17 -13.44
N ASN A 105 18.25 -4.10 -14.26
CA ASN A 105 17.06 -3.89 -15.07
C ASN A 105 15.80 -3.73 -14.21
N LEU A 106 15.66 -4.52 -13.14
CA LEU A 106 14.57 -4.35 -12.18
C LEU A 106 14.64 -2.98 -11.49
N GLN A 107 15.84 -2.53 -11.12
CA GLN A 107 16.03 -1.22 -10.51
C GLN A 107 15.56 -0.11 -11.47
N ILE A 108 16.00 -0.14 -12.73
CA ILE A 108 15.58 0.85 -13.76
C ILE A 108 14.07 0.82 -13.95
N ALA A 109 13.47 -0.37 -14.07
CA ALA A 109 12.02 -0.50 -14.23
C ALA A 109 11.25 0.09 -13.03
N PHE A 110 11.76 -0.09 -11.81
CA PHE A 110 11.17 0.51 -10.62
C PHE A 110 11.41 2.01 -10.51
N ASP A 111 12.58 2.51 -10.91
CA ASP A 111 12.84 3.95 -11.02
C ASP A 111 11.81 4.60 -11.96
N ASP A 112 11.63 4.05 -13.17
CA ASP A 112 10.66 4.56 -14.14
C ASP A 112 9.22 4.51 -13.60
N MET A 113 8.85 3.42 -12.91
CA MET A 113 7.52 3.23 -12.36
C MET A 113 7.21 4.16 -11.17
N TRP A 114 8.21 4.45 -10.32
CA TRP A 114 7.99 5.16 -9.06
C TRP A 114 8.19 6.68 -9.13
N VAL A 115 8.85 7.22 -10.16
CA VAL A 115 9.02 8.67 -10.38
C VAL A 115 7.68 9.44 -10.27
N MET A 116 6.61 8.90 -10.87
CA MET A 116 5.27 9.52 -10.83
C MET A 116 4.65 9.52 -9.43
N ILE A 117 4.89 8.46 -8.65
CA ILE A 117 4.34 8.28 -7.30
C ILE A 117 5.05 9.20 -6.31
N GLU A 118 6.38 9.28 -6.39
CA GLU A 118 7.16 10.17 -5.53
C GLU A 118 6.82 11.65 -5.79
N THR A 119 6.62 12.03 -7.05
CA THR A 119 6.24 13.40 -7.44
C THR A 119 4.85 13.76 -6.89
N SER A 120 3.88 12.86 -7.00
CA SER A 120 2.51 13.08 -6.50
C SER A 120 2.41 13.07 -4.97
N ALA A 121 3.16 12.20 -4.29
CA ALA A 121 3.23 12.18 -2.83
C ALA A 121 3.86 13.46 -2.26
N THR A 122 4.89 14.00 -2.91
CA THR A 122 5.55 15.24 -2.49
C THR A 122 4.65 16.46 -2.71
N ALA A 123 3.89 16.49 -3.81
CA ALA A 123 2.91 17.55 -4.08
C ALA A 123 1.75 17.55 -3.07
N GLY A 124 1.26 16.37 -2.67
CA GLY A 124 0.22 16.23 -1.65
C GLY A 124 0.67 16.60 -0.23
N ALA A 125 1.97 16.63 0.05
CA ALA A 125 2.52 17.04 1.35
C ALA A 125 2.69 18.56 1.50
N GLN A 126 2.59 19.34 0.42
CA GLN A 126 2.72 20.80 0.42
C GLN A 126 1.38 21.55 0.45
N MET A 127 0.27 20.82 0.41
CA MET A 127 -1.10 21.35 0.36
C MET A 127 -1.81 21.10 1.69
#